data_AF-A0A942B3D5-F1
#
_entry.id   AF-A0A942B3D5-F1
#
_cell.length_a   1.000
_cell.length_b   1.000
_cell.length_c   1.000
_cell.angle_alpha   90.00
_cell.angle_beta   90.00
_cell.angle_gamma   90.00
#
_symmetry.space_group_name_H-M   'P 1'
#
loop_
_entity.id
_entity.type
_entity.pdbx_description
1 polymer ?
#
loop_
_entity_poly.entity_id
_entity_poly.type
_entity_poly.pdbx_seq_one_letter_code
_entity_poly.pdbx_strand_id
1 'polypeptide(L)'
;MREQFSLNLLGDFAVYRGMRPIILPPSCQRVVALAALKRRRLHRTWVCATLWPYAPPAKASASLRSALWRLRPLGAEPLLDLDAGSIGLAPNVSVDWYHATDALTGALGGARRDAHSPAPSASAELLDGWPDPWCVHERRRFQAMRVAVENRLATMPETRVAGYPCGTAAHDHNVDIVRSTNDQSEP
;
A
#
# COMPACT_ATOMS: atom_id res chain seq x y z
N MET A 1 -2.58 -17.81 18.50
CA MET A 1 -2.11 -16.61 17.77
C MET A 1 -1.04 -17.05 16.78
N ARG A 2 -1.32 -16.98 15.47
CA ARG A 2 -0.28 -17.24 14.45
C ARG A 2 0.65 -16.04 14.45
N GLU A 3 1.95 -16.26 14.58
CA GLU A 3 2.91 -15.17 14.57
C GLU A 3 2.87 -14.45 13.22
N GLN A 4 2.61 -13.14 13.25
CA GLN A 4 2.45 -12.33 12.06
C GLN A 4 3.79 -11.75 11.65
N PHE A 5 4.14 -11.91 10.39
CA PHE A 5 5.36 -11.33 9.82
C PHE A 5 5.02 -10.02 9.11
N SER A 6 5.90 -9.04 9.25
CA SER A 6 5.82 -7.77 8.54
C SER A 6 7.13 -7.52 7.81
N LEU A 7 7.02 -7.03 6.58
CA LEU A 7 8.11 -6.75 5.67
C LEU A 7 8.07 -5.29 5.27
N ASN A 8 9.18 -4.60 5.48
CA ASN A 8 9.39 -3.25 4.99
C ASN A 8 10.26 -3.30 3.74
N LEU A 9 9.72 -2.79 2.65
CA LEU A 9 10.42 -2.60 1.38
C LEU A 9 10.56 -1.12 1.03
N LEU A 10 9.79 -0.22 1.66
CA LEU A 10 9.92 1.22 1.47
C LEU A 10 10.96 1.77 2.45
N GLY A 11 12.04 2.34 1.91
CA GLY A 11 13.26 2.67 2.63
C GLY A 11 14.16 1.44 2.74
N ASP A 12 14.71 1.22 3.93
CA ASP A 12 15.56 0.08 4.22
C ASP A 12 14.76 -1.23 4.27
N PHE A 13 15.38 -2.30 3.75
CA PHE A 13 14.83 -3.64 3.88
C PHE A 13 14.83 -4.07 5.36
N ALA A 14 13.65 -4.36 5.91
CA ALA A 14 13.52 -4.89 7.26
C ALA A 14 12.43 -5.96 7.35
N VAL A 15 12.66 -6.95 8.22
CA VAL A 15 11.72 -8.04 8.50
C VAL A 15 11.43 -8.08 9.97
N TYR A 16 10.16 -8.23 10.33
CA TYR A 16 9.70 -8.32 11.70
C TYR A 16 8.85 -9.57 11.90
N ARG A 17 8.95 -10.15 13.09
CA ARG A 17 8.06 -11.20 13.60
C ARG A 17 7.36 -10.64 14.83
N GLY A 18 6.10 -10.25 14.67
CA GLY A 18 5.44 -9.31 15.58
C GLY A 18 6.24 -8.00 15.66
N MET A 19 6.75 -7.67 16.84
CA MET A 19 7.58 -6.47 17.07
C MET A 19 9.09 -6.74 17.03
N ARG A 20 9.53 -7.99 16.82
CA ARG A 20 10.94 -8.36 16.89
C ARG A 20 11.59 -8.29 15.51
N PRO A 21 12.65 -7.49 15.30
CA PRO A 21 13.37 -7.47 14.03
C PRO A 21 14.13 -8.78 13.82
N ILE A 22 14.11 -9.27 12.58
CA ILE A 22 14.90 -10.44 12.15
C ILE A 22 15.94 -9.96 11.13
N ILE A 23 17.22 -10.13 11.48
CA ILE A 23 18.32 -9.80 10.59
C ILE A 23 18.55 -10.97 9.63
N LEU A 24 18.15 -10.77 8.37
CA LEU A 24 18.38 -11.76 7.32
C LEU A 24 19.76 -11.55 6.66
N PRO A 25 20.49 -12.62 6.32
CA PRO A 25 21.68 -12.52 5.47
C PRO A 25 21.35 -11.92 4.09
N PRO A 26 22.30 -11.24 3.41
CA PRO A 26 22.03 -10.52 2.15
C PRO A 26 21.42 -11.39 1.04
N SER A 27 21.76 -12.68 0.97
CA SER A 27 21.17 -13.60 -0.01
C SER A 27 19.73 -13.98 0.33
N CYS A 28 19.41 -14.11 1.62
CA CYS A 28 18.05 -14.34 2.11
C CYS A 28 17.17 -13.11 1.87
N GLN A 29 17.69 -11.91 2.17
CA GLN A 29 17.00 -10.64 1.89
C GLN A 29 16.58 -10.56 0.42
N ARG A 30 17.50 -10.85 -0.51
CA ARG A 30 17.23 -10.83 -1.95
C ARG A 30 16.12 -11.78 -2.39
N VAL A 31 16.10 -13.01 -1.85
CA VAL A 31 15.04 -13.98 -2.16
C VAL A 31 13.69 -13.49 -1.67
N VAL A 32 13.62 -13.01 -0.43
CA VAL A 32 12.37 -12.51 0.19
C VAL A 32 11.87 -11.26 -0.53
N ALA A 33 12.75 -10.28 -0.78
CA ALA A 33 12.42 -9.06 -1.51
C ALA A 33 11.92 -9.37 -2.93
N LEU A 34 12.61 -10.23 -3.68
CA LEU A 34 12.17 -10.59 -5.04
C LEU A 34 10.81 -11.29 -5.03
N ALA A 35 10.57 -12.22 -4.10
CA ALA A 35 9.28 -12.88 -3.94
C ALA A 35 8.16 -11.88 -3.60
N ALA A 36 8.44 -10.93 -2.71
CA ALA A 36 7.51 -9.88 -2.34
C ALA A 36 7.20 -8.95 -3.52
N LEU A 37 8.22 -8.45 -4.23
CA LEU A 37 8.03 -7.53 -5.36
C LEU A 37 7.17 -8.12 -6.49
N LYS A 38 7.25 -9.44 -6.72
CA LYS A 38 6.47 -10.06 -7.80
C LYS A 38 5.02 -10.37 -7.44
N ARG A 39 4.64 -10.33 -6.16
CA ARG A 39 3.25 -10.59 -5.67
C ARG A 39 2.64 -11.89 -6.21
N ARG A 40 3.46 -12.89 -6.54
CA ARG A 40 3.04 -14.17 -7.14
C ARG A 40 4.07 -15.27 -6.87
N ARG A 41 3.69 -16.53 -7.07
CA ARG A 41 4.64 -17.65 -7.07
C ARG A 41 5.60 -17.56 -8.25
N LEU A 42 6.87 -17.86 -8.00
CA LEU A 42 7.97 -17.77 -8.95
C LEU A 42 8.63 -19.13 -9.12
N HIS A 43 8.94 -19.52 -10.35
CA HIS A 43 9.72 -20.74 -10.61
C HIS A 43 11.14 -20.59 -10.06
N ARG A 44 11.65 -21.65 -9.42
CA ARG A 44 12.99 -21.65 -8.82
C ARG A 44 14.09 -21.37 -9.83
N THR A 45 13.95 -21.86 -11.06
CA THR A 45 14.88 -21.61 -12.16
C THR A 45 14.95 -20.13 -12.52
N TRP A 46 13.79 -19.46 -12.60
CA TRP A 46 13.72 -18.01 -12.86
C TRP A 46 14.31 -17.19 -11.71
N VAL A 47 14.02 -17.57 -10.45
CA VAL A 47 14.62 -16.94 -9.27
C VAL A 47 16.15 -17.08 -9.29
N CYS A 48 16.66 -18.28 -9.61
CA CYS A 48 18.09 -18.52 -9.73
C CYS A 48 18.74 -17.61 -10.77
N ALA A 49 18.16 -17.54 -11.97
CA ALA A 49 18.66 -16.69 -13.06
C ALA A 49 18.60 -15.19 -12.72
N THR A 50 17.59 -14.76 -11.97
CA THR A 50 17.40 -13.36 -11.59
C THR A 50 18.39 -12.92 -10.51
N LEU A 51 18.62 -13.76 -9.50
CA LEU A 51 19.47 -13.42 -8.35
C LEU A 51 20.95 -13.71 -8.56
N TRP A 52 21.28 -14.69 -9.42
CA TRP A 52 22.66 -15.07 -9.74
C TRP A 52 22.86 -15.16 -11.26
N PRO A 53 22.71 -14.04 -12.00
CA PRO A 53 22.72 -14.05 -13.47
C PRO A 53 24.06 -14.52 -14.06
N TYR A 54 25.17 -14.34 -13.32
CA TYR A 54 26.52 -14.70 -13.76
C TYR A 54 26.98 -16.07 -13.27
N ALA A 55 26.14 -16.82 -12.56
CA ALA A 55 26.50 -18.15 -12.05
C ALA A 55 25.97 -19.26 -12.96
N PRO A 56 26.73 -20.37 -13.16
CA PRO A 56 26.20 -21.55 -13.82
C PRO A 56 24.93 -22.09 -13.12
N PRO A 57 23.98 -22.71 -13.85
CA PRO A 57 22.68 -23.13 -13.29
C PRO A 57 22.78 -23.98 -12.02
N ALA A 58 23.74 -24.92 -11.97
CA ALA A 58 23.96 -25.76 -10.79
C ALA A 58 24.40 -24.94 -9.56
N LYS A 59 25.28 -23.93 -9.76
CA LYS A 59 25.77 -23.05 -8.70
C LYS A 59 24.68 -22.07 -8.23
N ALA A 60 23.87 -21.55 -9.15
CA ALA A 60 22.73 -20.71 -8.81
C ALA A 60 21.70 -21.48 -7.96
N SER A 61 21.38 -22.72 -8.36
CA SER A 61 20.49 -23.61 -7.60
C SER A 61 21.03 -23.96 -6.20
N ALA A 62 22.33 -24.25 -6.09
CA ALA A 62 22.98 -24.47 -4.80
C ALA A 62 22.96 -23.21 -3.91
N SER A 63 23.17 -22.03 -4.50
CA SER A 63 23.11 -20.74 -3.79
C SER A 63 21.71 -20.44 -3.28
N LEU A 64 20.68 -20.68 -4.11
CA LEU A 64 19.28 -20.57 -3.72
C LEU A 64 18.94 -21.51 -2.57
N ARG A 65 19.31 -22.80 -2.68
CA ARG A 65 19.09 -23.77 -1.61
C ARG A 65 19.75 -23.33 -0.30
N SER A 66 20.98 -22.82 -0.40
CA SER A 66 21.73 -22.35 0.77
C SER A 66 21.12 -21.08 1.38
N ALA A 67 20.54 -20.18 0.57
CA ALA A 67 19.81 -19.01 1.07
C ALA A 67 18.52 -19.42 1.79
N LEU A 68 17.75 -20.36 1.21
CA LEU A 68 16.53 -20.88 1.83
C LEU A 68 16.81 -21.63 3.13
N TRP A 69 17.86 -22.46 3.16
CA TRP A 69 18.23 -23.21 4.36
C TRP A 69 18.62 -22.28 5.52
N ARG A 70 19.29 -21.15 5.23
CA ARG A 70 19.64 -20.14 6.24
C ARG A 70 18.44 -19.41 6.85
N LEU A 71 17.26 -19.46 6.24
CA LEU A 71 16.04 -18.90 6.85
C LEU A 71 15.54 -19.72 8.05
N ARG A 72 15.81 -21.03 8.06
CA ARG A 72 15.34 -21.96 9.10
C ARG A 72 15.87 -21.64 10.50
N PRO A 73 17.19 -21.54 10.74
CA PRO A 73 17.70 -21.22 12.07
C PRO A 73 17.28 -19.83 12.57
N LEU A 74 16.87 -18.94 11.66
CA LEU A 74 16.37 -17.61 11.99
C LEU A 74 14.87 -17.59 12.32
N GLY A 75 14.17 -18.74 12.23
CA GLY A 75 12.72 -18.81 12.36
C GLY A 75 11.96 -18.04 11.28
N ALA A 76 12.63 -17.76 10.16
CA ALA A 76 12.14 -16.94 9.06
C ALA A 76 11.67 -17.77 7.85
N GLU A 77 11.68 -19.11 7.97
CA GLU A 77 11.11 -20.01 6.96
C GLU A 77 9.65 -19.67 6.62
N PRO A 78 8.75 -19.33 7.58
CA PRO A 78 7.36 -19.04 7.27
C PRO A 78 7.12 -17.74 6.50
N LEU A 79 8.16 -16.95 6.20
CA LEU A 79 8.06 -15.80 5.29
C LEU A 79 7.78 -16.25 3.85
N LEU A 80 8.23 -17.46 3.49
CA LEU A 80 8.14 -17.98 2.14
C LEU A 80 7.23 -19.20 2.11
N ASP A 81 6.35 -19.22 1.12
CA ASP A 81 5.60 -20.41 0.74
C ASP A 81 6.40 -21.15 -0.34
N LEU A 82 7.03 -22.25 0.06
CA LEU A 82 7.89 -23.07 -0.79
C LEU A 82 7.13 -24.28 -1.29
N ASP A 83 7.18 -24.48 -2.60
CA ASP A 83 6.68 -25.69 -3.27
C ASP A 83 7.82 -26.34 -4.07
N ALA A 84 7.63 -27.58 -4.54
CA ALA A 84 8.66 -28.41 -5.19
C ALA A 84 9.41 -27.65 -6.30
N GLY A 85 8.70 -26.84 -7.08
CA GLY A 85 9.26 -26.05 -8.18
C GLY A 85 9.17 -24.53 -8.02
N SER A 86 8.51 -24.02 -6.97
CA SER A 86 8.17 -22.60 -6.86
C SER A 86 8.43 -21.97 -5.49
N ILE A 87 8.59 -20.66 -5.48
CA ILE A 87 8.81 -19.82 -4.31
C ILE A 87 7.81 -18.67 -4.37
N GLY A 88 7.03 -18.48 -3.31
CA GLY A 88 6.18 -17.31 -3.12
C GLY A 88 6.43 -16.68 -1.75
N LEU A 89 5.95 -15.45 -1.58
CA LEU A 89 5.79 -14.89 -0.25
C LEU A 89 4.58 -15.56 0.42
N ALA A 90 4.68 -15.88 1.71
CA ALA A 90 3.56 -16.46 2.44
C ALA A 90 2.39 -15.46 2.55
N PRO A 91 1.12 -15.92 2.47
CA PRO A 91 -0.04 -15.04 2.35
C PRO A 91 -0.34 -14.22 3.61
N ASN A 92 0.23 -14.59 4.76
CA ASN A 92 0.06 -13.92 6.05
C ASN A 92 1.15 -12.87 6.35
N VAL A 93 2.04 -12.59 5.40
CA VAL A 93 3.07 -11.55 5.54
C VAL A 93 2.47 -10.20 5.12
N SER A 94 2.47 -9.23 6.04
CA SER A 94 2.13 -7.85 5.71
C SER A 94 3.33 -7.17 5.03
N VAL A 95 3.08 -6.45 3.94
CA VAL A 95 4.12 -5.74 3.18
C VAL A 95 3.69 -4.30 2.98
N ASP A 96 4.47 -3.36 3.50
CA ASP A 96 4.23 -1.90 3.39
C ASP A 96 4.02 -1.44 1.94
N TRP A 97 4.83 -1.95 1.01
CA TRP A 97 4.76 -1.65 -0.41
C TRP A 97 3.46 -2.10 -1.08
N TYR A 98 2.81 -3.16 -0.58
CA TYR A 98 1.50 -3.60 -1.10
C TYR A 98 0.44 -2.58 -0.78
N HIS A 99 0.38 -2.14 0.49
CA HIS A 99 -0.55 -1.10 0.93
C HIS A 99 -0.32 0.21 0.16
N ALA A 100 0.94 0.58 -0.08
CA ALA A 100 1.30 1.75 -0.87
C ALA A 100 0.83 1.66 -2.34
N THR A 101 1.13 0.52 -2.98
CA THR A 101 0.79 0.29 -4.38
C THR A 101 -0.72 0.22 -4.59
N ASP A 102 -1.44 -0.43 -3.68
CA ASP A 102 -2.89 -0.57 -3.75
C ASP A 102 -3.57 0.80 -3.54
N ALA A 103 -3.05 1.64 -2.62
CA ALA A 103 -3.52 3.01 -2.43
C ALA A 103 -3.28 3.91 -3.66
N LEU A 104 -2.09 3.83 -4.28
CA LEU A 104 -1.79 4.59 -5.51
C LEU A 104 -2.68 4.15 -6.67
N THR A 105 -2.84 2.83 -6.85
CA THR A 105 -3.67 2.27 -7.92
C THR A 105 -5.14 2.66 -7.72
N GLY A 106 -5.65 2.62 -6.49
CA GLY A 106 -7.00 3.08 -6.15
C GLY A 106 -7.21 4.56 -6.48
N ALA A 107 -6.25 5.43 -6.12
CA ALA A 107 -6.32 6.86 -6.44
C ALA A 107 -6.34 7.13 -7.95
N LEU A 108 -5.55 6.39 -8.74
CA LEU A 108 -5.58 6.44 -10.20
C LEU A 108 -6.89 5.87 -10.78
N GLY A 109 -7.51 4.92 -10.10
CA GLY A 109 -8.85 4.39 -10.43
C GLY A 109 -10.00 5.33 -10.04
N GLY A 110 -9.73 6.44 -9.35
CA GLY A 110 -10.76 7.37 -8.86
C GLY A 110 -11.45 6.93 -7.57
N ALA A 111 -10.93 5.92 -6.87
CA ALA A 111 -11.39 5.59 -5.53
C ALA A 111 -11.12 6.78 -4.59
N ARG A 112 -12.14 7.19 -3.84
CA ARG A 112 -11.99 8.24 -2.82
C ARG A 112 -11.06 7.69 -1.74
N ARG A 113 -10.04 8.47 -1.38
CA ARG A 113 -9.06 8.08 -0.38
C ARG A 113 -9.77 7.83 0.94
N ASP A 114 -9.69 6.62 1.47
CA ASP A 114 -10.07 6.40 2.86
C ASP A 114 -9.12 7.20 3.74
N ALA A 115 -9.67 8.15 4.51
CA ALA A 115 -8.90 9.08 5.35
C ALA A 115 -8.06 8.37 6.44
N HIS A 116 -8.27 7.06 6.64
CA HIS A 116 -7.62 6.24 7.67
C HIS A 116 -6.58 5.27 7.10
N SER A 117 -6.35 5.27 5.79
CA SER A 117 -5.21 4.53 5.25
C SER A 117 -3.93 5.32 5.59
N PRO A 118 -3.04 4.80 6.46
CA PRO A 118 -1.78 5.47 6.74
C PRO A 118 -1.09 5.62 5.40
N ALA A 119 -0.80 6.86 4.98
CA ALA A 119 0.00 7.09 3.80
C ALA A 119 1.35 6.42 4.09
N PRO A 120 1.66 5.25 3.52
CA PRO A 120 2.92 4.59 3.82
C PRO A 120 3.97 5.54 3.30
N SER A 121 4.81 6.07 4.21
CA SER A 121 5.87 7.07 3.97
C SER A 121 5.93 7.44 2.49
N ALA A 122 5.04 8.36 2.09
CA ALA A 122 4.77 8.54 0.66
C ALA A 122 6.01 9.01 -0.09
N SER A 123 7.09 9.32 0.63
CA SER A 123 8.40 9.75 0.16
C SER A 123 9.47 8.67 0.13
N ALA A 124 9.32 7.54 0.84
CA ALA A 124 10.37 6.52 0.92
C ALA A 124 10.63 5.81 -0.42
N GLU A 125 11.91 5.57 -0.72
CA GLU A 125 12.37 4.88 -1.92
C GLU A 125 12.24 3.36 -1.76
N LEU A 126 11.76 2.66 -2.80
CA LEU A 126 11.65 1.20 -2.75
C LEU A 126 13.04 0.54 -2.73
N LEU A 127 13.33 -0.23 -1.68
CA LEU A 127 14.60 -0.92 -1.43
C LEU A 127 15.78 0.04 -1.61
N ASP A 128 15.81 1.07 -0.77
CA ASP A 128 16.80 2.14 -0.85
C ASP A 128 18.23 1.56 -0.81
N GLY A 129 19.12 2.10 -1.66
CA GLY A 129 20.50 1.65 -1.79
C GLY A 129 20.71 0.30 -2.48
N TRP A 130 19.67 -0.45 -2.87
CA TRP A 130 19.86 -1.73 -3.56
C TRP A 130 20.24 -1.53 -5.04
N PRO A 131 21.38 -2.06 -5.51
CA PRO A 131 21.85 -1.88 -6.88
C PRO A 131 21.27 -2.90 -7.87
N ASP A 132 20.58 -3.93 -7.37
CA ASP A 132 20.10 -5.05 -8.17
C ASP A 132 19.14 -4.57 -9.29
N PRO A 133 19.36 -4.95 -10.58
CA PRO A 133 18.57 -4.43 -11.71
C PRO A 133 17.06 -4.68 -11.61
N TRP A 134 16.66 -5.79 -10.99
CA TRP A 134 15.26 -6.13 -10.76
C TRP A 134 14.59 -5.19 -9.74
N CYS A 135 15.34 -4.60 -8.80
CA CYS A 135 14.83 -3.55 -7.91
C CYS A 135 14.60 -2.24 -8.68
N VAL A 136 15.56 -1.85 -9.53
CA VAL A 136 15.53 -0.58 -10.26
C VAL A 136 14.27 -0.45 -11.11
N HIS A 137 13.85 -1.53 -11.78
CA HIS A 137 12.63 -1.52 -12.58
C HIS A 137 11.37 -1.29 -11.74
N GLU A 138 11.21 -2.03 -10.63
CA GLU A 138 10.04 -1.89 -9.76
C GLU A 138 10.02 -0.53 -9.05
N ARG A 139 11.19 -0.01 -8.68
CA ARG A 139 11.33 1.33 -8.10
C ARG A 139 10.90 2.42 -9.08
N ARG A 140 11.34 2.34 -10.34
CA ARG A 140 10.90 3.26 -11.40
C ARG A 140 9.39 3.18 -11.61
N ARG A 141 8.82 1.97 -11.63
CA ARG A 141 7.37 1.77 -11.74
C ARG A 141 6.63 2.41 -10.57
N PHE A 142 7.10 2.19 -9.34
CA PHE A 142 6.52 2.78 -8.14
C PHE A 142 6.58 4.31 -8.15
N GLN A 143 7.72 4.88 -8.54
CA GLN A 143 7.89 6.33 -8.69
C GLN A 143 6.95 6.91 -9.76
N ALA A 144 6.78 6.22 -10.90
CA ALA A 144 5.86 6.67 -11.94
C ALA A 144 4.40 6.70 -11.47
N MET A 145 3.97 5.71 -10.68
CA MET A 145 2.62 5.71 -10.08
C MET A 145 2.42 6.88 -9.12
N ARG A 146 3.43 7.20 -8.30
CA ARG A 146 3.38 8.35 -7.38
C ARG A 146 3.22 9.67 -8.13
N VAL A 147 4.08 9.92 -9.11
CA VAL A 147 4.02 11.13 -9.95
C VAL A 147 2.67 11.24 -10.67
N ALA A 148 2.13 10.13 -11.16
CA ALA A 148 0.82 10.13 -11.82
C ALA A 148 -0.32 10.52 -10.87
N VAL A 149 -0.30 10.04 -9.61
CA VAL A 149 -1.28 10.44 -8.59
C VAL A 149 -1.12 11.91 -8.24
N GLU A 150 0.10 12.39 -8.03
CA GLU A 150 0.38 13.81 -7.73
C GLU A 150 -0.15 14.72 -8.84
N ASN A 151 0.15 14.41 -10.10
CA ASN A 151 -0.34 15.16 -11.26
C ASN A 151 -1.87 15.15 -11.35
N ARG A 152 -2.51 14.02 -11.06
CA ARG A 152 -3.97 13.92 -11.03
C ARG A 152 -4.57 14.81 -9.95
N LEU A 153 -3.99 14.81 -8.74
CA LEU A 153 -4.45 15.66 -7.64
C LEU A 153 -4.29 17.14 -7.96
N ALA A 154 -3.20 17.54 -8.64
CA ALA A 154 -2.99 18.91 -9.10
C ALA A 154 -3.98 19.35 -10.20
N THR A 155 -4.52 18.40 -10.98
CA THR A 155 -5.45 18.68 -12.08
C THR A 155 -6.92 18.55 -11.66
N MET A 156 -7.20 18.00 -10.48
CA MET A 156 -8.57 17.95 -9.96
C MET A 156 -9.02 19.40 -9.70
N PRO A 157 -10.08 19.89 -10.38
CA PRO A 157 -10.61 21.20 -10.03
C PRO A 157 -10.95 21.14 -8.56
N GLU A 158 -10.44 22.10 -7.77
CA GLU A 158 -10.92 22.32 -6.41
C GLU A 158 -12.43 22.24 -6.49
N THR A 159 -12.99 21.17 -5.93
CA THR A 159 -14.44 21.10 -5.77
C THR A 159 -14.70 22.19 -4.77
N ARG A 160 -14.93 23.40 -5.29
CA ARG A 160 -15.42 24.54 -4.56
C ARG A 160 -16.68 23.98 -3.94
N VAL A 161 -16.60 23.69 -2.64
CA VAL A 161 -17.75 23.36 -1.84
C VAL A 161 -18.62 24.61 -1.97
N ALA A 162 -19.49 24.62 -2.98
CA ALA A 162 -20.47 25.65 -3.16
C ALA A 162 -21.26 25.60 -1.87
N GLY A 163 -21.05 26.63 -1.03
CA GLY A 163 -21.72 26.74 0.23
C GLY A 163 -23.19 26.50 -0.02
N TYR A 164 -23.76 25.51 0.66
CA TYR A 164 -25.20 25.44 0.78
C TYR A 164 -25.63 26.79 1.36
N PRO A 165 -26.39 27.63 0.63
CA PRO A 165 -27.12 28.67 1.34
C PRO A 165 -28.10 27.92 2.22
N CYS A 166 -27.91 28.04 3.53
CA CYS A 166 -28.95 27.74 4.50
C CYS A 166 -30.09 28.72 4.20
N GLY A 167 -31.00 28.28 3.33
CA GLY A 167 -32.27 28.96 3.09
C GLY A 167 -33.15 28.71 4.30
N THR A 168 -33.05 29.57 5.31
CA THR A 168 -34.09 29.72 6.32
C THR A 168 -35.31 30.28 5.62
N ALA A 169 -36.27 29.41 5.31
CA ALA A 169 -37.58 29.79 4.83
C ALA A 169 -38.50 30.11 6.03
N ALA A 170 -39.09 31.30 5.95
CA ALA A 170 -40.43 31.69 6.42
C ALA A 170 -40.77 31.63 7.92
N HIS A 171 -41.11 32.80 8.50
CA HIS A 171 -42.53 33.09 8.69
C HIS A 171 -42.83 34.59 8.76
N ASP A 172 -43.75 34.98 7.89
CA ASP A 172 -44.39 36.27 7.73
C ASP A 172 -45.60 36.31 8.67
N HIS A 173 -45.71 37.35 9.50
CA HIS A 173 -46.96 37.66 10.22
C HIS A 173 -47.08 39.16 10.44
N ASN A 174 -47.54 39.85 9.39
CA ASN A 174 -48.10 41.18 9.50
C ASN A 174 -49.59 41.05 9.89
N VAL A 175 -49.94 41.57 11.07
CA VAL A 175 -51.32 41.57 11.59
C VAL A 175 -51.91 42.95 11.32
N ASP A 176 -52.64 43.08 10.21
CA ASP A 176 -53.56 44.19 9.96
C ASP A 176 -54.91 43.86 10.60
N ILE A 177 -55.25 44.54 11.71
CA ILE A 177 -56.57 44.49 12.33
C ILE A 177 -57.43 45.61 11.71
N VAL A 178 -58.30 45.22 10.77
CA VAL A 178 -59.41 46.06 10.30
C VAL A 178 -60.69 45.71 11.06
N ARG A 179 -61.18 46.74 11.75
CA ARG A 179 -62.49 46.98 12.38
C ARG A 179 -63.65 46.08 11.92
N SER A 180 -64.27 45.39 12.87
CA SER A 180 -65.66 44.95 12.77
C SER A 180 -66.61 46.03 13.31
N THR A 181 -67.55 46.39 12.44
CA THR A 181 -68.80 47.10 12.69
C THR A 181 -69.79 46.22 13.46
N ASN A 182 -70.43 46.79 14.50
CA ASN A 182 -71.86 46.76 14.88
C ASN A 182 -71.97 46.86 16.41
N ASP A 183 -73.02 47.33 17.06
CA ASP A 183 -74.21 48.16 16.81
C ASP A 183 -75.09 47.95 18.07
N GLN A 184 -75.86 48.97 18.48
CA GLN A 184 -76.92 48.99 19.49
C GLN A 184 -76.67 48.44 20.91
N SER A 185 -76.85 49.29 21.93
CA SER A 185 -78.12 49.38 22.68
C SER A 185 -78.00 50.35 23.88
N GLU A 186 -78.83 51.40 23.83
CA GLU A 186 -79.21 52.27 24.95
C GLU A 186 -79.96 51.52 26.07
N PRO A 187 -80.16 52.19 27.22
CA PRO A 187 -81.47 52.24 27.86
C PRO A 187 -82.18 53.59 27.69
#